data_AF-A0A0K2RV59-F1
#
_entry.id   AF-A0A0K2RV59-F1
#
_cell.length_a   1.000
_cell.length_b   1.000
_cell.length_c   1.000
_cell.angle_alpha   90.00
_cell.angle_beta   90.00
_cell.angle_gamma   90.00
#
_symmetry.space_group_name_H-M   'P 1'
#
loop_
_entity.id
_entity.type
_entity.pdbx_description
1 polymer ?
#
loop_
_entity_poly.entity_id
_entity_poly.type
_entity_poly.pdbx_seq_one_letter_code
_entity_poly.pdbx_strand_id
1 'polypeptide(L)'
;MAVDSAGRVLDFGAVRFLHPEDHVFTQMLTGWRNQQLSRNLAFGTIEGRERLVTRFQESTNEYPWQWTPAHVDEFYGDLRSVKDAAQSTIRTQAALRAFCPYVASPDYG
;
A
#
# COMPACT_ATOMS: atom_id res chain seq x y z
N MET A 1 3.90 -28.21 -14.86
CA MET A 1 2.97 -28.15 -16.01
C MET A 1 2.20 -29.44 -16.00
N ALA A 2 0.92 -29.42 -15.59
CA ALA A 2 0.11 -30.64 -15.55
C ALA A 2 -0.43 -30.90 -16.96
N VAL A 3 -0.14 -32.07 -17.50
CA VAL A 3 -0.66 -32.55 -18.78
C VAL A 3 -1.66 -33.65 -18.51
N ASP A 4 -2.78 -33.65 -19.23
CA ASP A 4 -3.73 -34.76 -19.14
C ASP A 4 -3.15 -36.03 -19.81
N SER A 5 -3.82 -37.16 -19.64
CA SER A 5 -3.44 -38.44 -20.25
C SER A 5 -3.48 -38.46 -21.78
N ALA A 6 -4.00 -37.39 -22.42
CA ALA A 6 -3.99 -37.17 -23.85
C ALA A 6 -2.90 -36.17 -24.30
N GLY A 7 -2.00 -35.75 -23.40
CA GLY A 7 -0.87 -34.87 -23.70
C GLY A 7 -1.28 -33.41 -23.96
N ARG A 8 -2.51 -33.02 -23.61
CA ARG A 8 -2.94 -31.63 -23.73
C ARG A 8 -2.37 -30.83 -22.56
N VAL A 9 -1.77 -29.70 -22.88
CA VAL A 9 -1.39 -28.70 -21.90
C VAL A 9 -2.68 -28.13 -21.33
N LEU A 10 -2.94 -28.39 -20.06
CA LEU A 10 -3.98 -27.69 -19.32
C LEU A 10 -3.47 -26.27 -19.09
N ASP A 11 -3.89 -25.34 -19.96
CA ASP A 11 -3.77 -23.93 -19.71
C ASP A 11 -4.69 -23.63 -18.51
N PHE A 12 -4.09 -23.56 -17.31
CA PHE A 12 -4.77 -22.99 -16.17
C PHE A 12 -4.96 -21.51 -16.52
N GLY A 13 -6.09 -21.22 -17.18
CA GLY A 13 -6.43 -19.91 -17.69
C GLY A 13 -6.02 -18.86 -16.66
N ALA A 14 -5.18 -17.93 -17.13
CA ALA A 14 -4.50 -16.90 -16.34
C ALA A 14 -5.25 -16.62 -15.04
N VAL A 15 -4.62 -16.95 -13.90
CA VAL A 15 -5.18 -16.72 -12.56
C VAL A 15 -5.71 -15.30 -12.49
N ARG A 16 -7.03 -15.13 -12.63
CA ARG A 16 -7.67 -13.83 -12.54
C ARG A 16 -7.70 -13.47 -11.07
N PHE A 17 -7.03 -12.37 -10.72
CA PHE A 17 -7.19 -11.78 -9.40
C PHE A 17 -8.65 -11.39 -9.21
N LEU A 18 -9.27 -11.89 -8.14
CA LEU A 18 -10.62 -11.47 -7.72
C LEU A 18 -10.66 -9.98 -7.35
N HIS A 19 -9.53 -9.48 -6.82
CA HIS A 19 -9.31 -8.08 -6.43
C HIS A 19 -7.98 -7.60 -7.03
N PRO A 20 -7.96 -7.15 -8.31
CA PRO A 20 -6.74 -6.66 -8.94
C PRO A 20 -6.17 -5.45 -8.20
N GLU A 21 -7.02 -4.60 -7.64
CA GLU A 21 -6.66 -3.43 -6.85
C GLU A 21 -5.82 -3.76 -5.60
N ASP A 22 -6.21 -4.76 -4.81
CA ASP A 22 -5.46 -5.24 -3.65
C ASP A 22 -4.08 -5.79 -4.04
N HIS A 23 -4.02 -6.48 -5.18
CA HIS A 23 -2.78 -7.02 -5.69
C HIS A 23 -1.81 -5.90 -6.06
N VAL A 24 -2.28 -4.90 -6.81
CA VAL A 24 -1.48 -3.73 -7.19
C VAL A 24 -1.01 -2.97 -5.96
N PHE A 25 -1.89 -2.75 -4.97
CA PHE A 25 -1.53 -2.07 -3.73
C PHE A 25 -0.43 -2.83 -2.96
N THR A 26 -0.54 -4.15 -2.87
CA THR A 26 0.47 -5.02 -2.24
C THR A 26 1.82 -4.94 -2.96
N GLN A 27 1.81 -4.91 -4.29
CA GLN A 27 3.03 -4.72 -5.07
C GLN A 27 3.66 -3.35 -4.84
N MET A 28 2.86 -2.27 -4.80
CA MET A 28 3.34 -0.92 -4.48
C MET A 28 4.01 -0.86 -3.10
N LEU A 29 3.39 -1.47 -2.07
CA LEU A 29 4.00 -1.55 -0.73
C LEU A 29 5.31 -2.35 -0.73
N THR A 30 5.35 -3.46 -1.47
CA THR A 30 6.56 -4.30 -1.60
C THR A 30 7.70 -3.54 -2.29
N GLY A 31 7.41 -2.84 -3.38
CA GLY A 31 8.39 -1.98 -4.05
C GLY A 31 8.89 -0.86 -3.15
N TRP A 32 7.99 -0.23 -2.40
CA TRP A 32 8.34 0.84 -1.47
C TRP A 32 9.22 0.33 -0.32
N ARG A 33 8.92 -0.86 0.20
CA ARG A 33 9.76 -1.56 1.18
C ARG A 33 11.18 -1.72 0.67
N ASN A 34 11.34 -2.22 -0.55
CA ASN A 34 12.64 -2.45 -1.18
C ASN A 34 13.41 -1.15 -1.39
N GLN A 35 12.74 -0.07 -1.80
CA GLN A 35 13.35 1.26 -1.91
C GLN A 35 13.86 1.78 -0.56
N GLN A 36 13.11 1.55 0.52
CA GLN A 36 13.52 1.98 1.85
C GLN A 36 14.69 1.14 2.39
N LEU A 37 14.69 -0.18 2.12
CA LEU A 37 15.80 -1.06 2.43
C LEU A 37 17.08 -0.67 1.69
N SER A 38 16.99 -0.32 0.40
CA SER A 38 18.15 0.12 -0.39
C SER A 38 18.76 1.43 0.12
N ARG A 39 18.02 2.19 0.94
CA ARG A 39 18.47 3.42 1.61
C ARG A 39 18.91 3.18 3.06
N ASN A 40 19.07 1.91 3.48
CA ASN A 40 19.47 1.49 4.83
C ASN A 40 18.58 2.02 5.95
N LEU A 41 17.26 2.16 5.71
CA LEU A 41 16.32 2.47 6.79
C LEU A 41 16.17 1.28 7.74
N ALA A 42 16.00 1.56 9.04
CA ALA A 42 15.74 0.54 10.03
C ALA A 42 14.40 -0.17 9.79
N PHE A 43 14.34 -1.49 9.98
CA PHE A 43 13.15 -2.31 9.76
C PHE A 43 11.90 -1.76 10.46
N GLY A 44 12.00 -1.39 11.75
CA GLY A 44 10.86 -0.82 12.48
C GLY A 44 10.34 0.51 11.92
N THR A 45 11.21 1.30 11.26
CA THR A 45 10.77 2.51 10.54
C THR A 45 9.98 2.15 9.29
N ILE A 46 10.43 1.14 8.55
CA ILE A 46 9.78 0.66 7.33
C ILE A 46 8.41 0.06 7.66
N GLU A 47 8.35 -0.82 8.66
CA GLU A 47 7.11 -1.46 9.12
C GLU A 47 6.09 -0.44 9.65
N GLY A 48 6.55 0.56 10.40
CA GLY A 48 5.67 1.63 10.89
C GLY A 48 5.08 2.48 9.76
N ARG A 49 5.86 2.68 8.69
CA ARG A 49 5.42 3.40 7.50
C ARG A 49 4.43 2.59 6.67
N GLU A 50 4.72 1.32 6.40
CA GLU A 50 3.80 0.39 5.72
C GLU A 50 2.47 0.31 6.47
N ARG A 51 2.51 0.10 7.79
CA ARG A 51 1.31 0.01 8.63
C ARG A 51 0.44 1.26 8.53
N LEU A 52 1.04 2.46 8.46
CA LEU A 52 0.24 3.67 8.31
C LEU A 52 -0.47 3.71 6.95
N VAL A 53 0.24 3.39 5.88
CA VAL A 53 -0.31 3.41 4.51
C VAL A 53 -1.43 2.38 4.38
N THR A 54 -1.24 1.16 4.91
CA THR A 54 -2.28 0.13 4.98
C THR A 54 -3.49 0.62 5.77
N ARG A 55 -3.29 1.19 6.97
CA ARG A 55 -4.39 1.72 7.79
C ARG A 55 -5.13 2.86 7.11
N PHE A 56 -4.44 3.68 6.30
CA PHE A 56 -5.08 4.73 5.52
C PHE A 56 -5.94 4.16 4.40
N GLN A 57 -5.44 3.16 3.68
CA GLN A 57 -6.22 2.43 2.67
C GLN A 57 -7.45 1.78 3.31
N GLU A 58 -7.30 1.07 4.44
CA GLU A 58 -8.42 0.44 5.17
C GLU A 58 -9.46 1.47 5.66
N SER A 59 -9.00 2.65 6.10
CA SER A 59 -9.89 3.69 6.62
C SER A 59 -10.69 4.41 5.53
N THR A 60 -10.09 4.57 4.35
CA THR A 60 -10.71 5.26 3.21
C THR A 60 -11.47 4.28 2.32
N ASN A 61 -11.11 2.99 2.38
CA ASN A 61 -11.53 1.94 1.47
C ASN A 61 -11.27 2.31 -0.02
N GLU A 62 -10.23 3.11 -0.24
CA GLU A 62 -9.86 3.65 -1.55
C GLU A 62 -8.37 3.39 -1.80
N TYR A 63 -7.99 3.28 -3.07
CA TYR A 63 -6.61 2.96 -3.48
C TYR A 63 -5.79 4.21 -3.80
N PRO A 64 -4.44 4.12 -3.86
CA PRO A 64 -3.57 5.29 -4.03
C PRO A 64 -3.90 6.20 -5.22
N TRP A 65 -4.39 5.65 -6.33
CA TRP A 65 -4.80 6.40 -7.52
C TRP A 65 -6.16 7.11 -7.40
N GLN A 66 -6.93 6.83 -6.34
CA GLN A 66 -8.21 7.48 -6.02
C GLN A 66 -8.12 8.41 -4.80
N TRP A 67 -6.97 8.46 -4.12
CA TRP A 67 -6.81 9.28 -2.95
C TRP A 67 -6.92 10.77 -3.27
N THR A 68 -7.62 11.49 -2.40
CA THR A 68 -7.80 12.93 -2.46
C THR A 68 -7.25 13.59 -1.20
N PRO A 69 -6.96 14.92 -1.23
CA PRO A 69 -6.62 15.66 0.00
C PRO A 69 -7.70 15.53 1.09
N ALA A 70 -8.98 15.47 0.69
CA ALA A 70 -10.09 15.35 1.63
C ALA A 70 -10.03 14.04 2.44
N HIS A 71 -9.64 12.92 1.81
CA HIS A 71 -9.44 11.64 2.52
C HIS A 71 -8.36 11.75 3.61
N VAL A 72 -7.28 12.50 3.34
CA VAL A 72 -6.20 12.72 4.30
C VAL A 72 -6.69 13.57 5.48
N ASP A 73 -7.40 14.67 5.19
CA ASP A 73 -7.94 15.57 6.21
C ASP A 73 -8.95 14.85 7.12
N GLU A 74 -9.83 14.03 6.54
CA GLU A 74 -10.80 13.23 7.28
C GLU A 74 -10.11 12.20 8.17
N PHE A 75 -9.16 11.42 7.63
CA PHE A 75 -8.43 10.41 8.40
C PHE A 75 -7.72 11.01 9.62
N TYR A 76 -7.00 12.12 9.46
CA TYR A 76 -6.32 12.77 10.58
C TYR A 76 -7.28 13.52 11.51
N GLY A 77 -8.39 14.03 10.98
CA GLY A 77 -9.50 14.57 11.76
C GLY A 77 -10.06 13.54 12.72
N ASP A 78 -10.34 12.33 12.25
CA ASP A 78 -10.82 11.21 13.05
C ASP A 78 -9.81 10.75 14.10
N LEU A 79 -8.52 10.67 13.73
CA LEU A 79 -7.48 10.34 14.69
C LEU A 79 -7.42 11.33 15.85
N ARG A 80 -7.58 12.62 15.57
CA ARG A 80 -7.53 13.66 16.60
C ARG A 80 -8.81 13.72 17.42
N SER A 81 -9.97 13.73 16.76
CA SER A 81 -11.25 14.06 17.41
C SER A 81 -11.99 12.85 17.96
N VAL A 82 -11.84 11.68 17.34
CA VAL A 82 -12.55 10.45 17.75
C VAL A 82 -11.64 9.55 18.57
N LYS A 83 -10.38 9.40 18.15
CA LYS A 83 -9.44 8.45 18.77
C LYS A 83 -8.48 9.08 19.78
N ASP A 84 -8.59 10.38 20.03
CA ASP A 84 -7.73 11.19 20.90
C ASP A 84 -6.22 10.84 20.73
N ALA A 85 -5.82 10.69 19.47
CA ALA A 85 -4.50 10.16 19.16
C ALA A 85 -3.40 11.14 19.58
N ALA A 86 -2.38 10.59 20.26
CA ALA A 86 -1.21 11.36 20.64
C ALA A 86 -0.52 12.03 19.43
N GLN A 87 0.15 13.15 19.67
CA GLN A 87 0.88 13.89 18.64
C GLN A 87 1.92 13.05 17.89
N SER A 88 2.53 12.07 18.57
CA SER A 88 3.43 11.09 17.96
C SER A 88 2.75 10.25 16.88
N THR A 89 1.48 9.90 17.08
CA THR A 89 0.65 9.19 16.09
C THR A 89 0.27 10.09 14.93
N ILE A 90 -0.07 11.35 15.16
CA ILE A 90 -0.38 12.29 14.08
C ILE A 90 0.85 12.54 13.19
N ARG A 91 2.04 12.65 13.79
CA ARG A 91 3.31 12.82 13.08
C ARG A 91 3.66 11.69 12.10
N THR A 92 2.97 10.55 12.19
CA THR A 92 3.12 9.48 11.21
C THR A 92 2.77 9.92 9.78
N GLN A 93 2.07 11.05 9.57
CA GLN A 93 1.80 11.67 8.27
C GLN A 93 3.00 11.79 7.33
N ALA A 94 4.22 11.86 7.88
CA ALA A 94 5.45 11.78 7.11
C ALA A 94 5.54 10.54 6.20
N ALA A 95 4.90 9.42 6.57
CA ALA A 95 4.86 8.21 5.75
C ALA A 95 4.02 8.38 4.49
N LEU A 96 2.80 8.94 4.60
CA LEU A 96 1.97 9.27 3.42
C LEU A 96 2.68 10.28 2.51
N ARG A 97 3.32 11.30 3.10
CA ARG A 97 4.12 12.28 2.35
C ARG A 97 5.30 11.64 1.60
N ALA A 98 5.85 10.53 2.10
CA ALA A 98 6.93 9.81 1.44
C ALA A 98 6.42 8.77 0.43
N PHE A 99 5.25 8.16 0.67
CA PHE A 99 4.66 7.15 -0.18
C PHE A 99 4.03 7.74 -1.46
N CYS A 100 3.26 8.84 -1.36
CA CYS A 100 2.58 9.40 -2.54
C CYS A 100 3.55 9.80 -3.67
N PRO A 101 4.69 10.48 -3.41
CA PRO A 101 5.68 10.74 -4.45
C PRO A 101 6.37 9.48 -4.99
N TYR A 102 6.49 8.43 -4.17
CA TYR A 102 7.06 7.16 -4.61
C TYR A 102 6.18 6.50 -5.66
N VAL A 103 4.87 6.37 -5.41
CA VAL A 103 3.93 5.73 -6.35
C VAL A 103 3.58 6.61 -7.55
N ALA A 104 3.74 7.93 -7.43
CA ALA A 104 3.56 8.86 -8.55
C ALA A 104 4.80 8.98 -9.45
N SER A 105 5.93 8.36 -9.07
CA SER A 105 7.16 8.42 -9.86
C SER A 105 7.07 7.49 -11.07
N PRO A 106 7.41 7.94 -12.30
CA PRO A 106 7.44 7.10 -13.50
C PRO A 106 8.38 5.89 -13.39
N ASP A 107 9.39 5.99 -12.52
CA ASP A 107 10.36 4.92 -12.28
C ASP A 107 9.77 3.73 -11.50
N TYR A 108 8.56 3.89 -10.94
CA TYR A 108 7.91 2.93 -10.05
C TYR A 108 6.40 2.76 -10.28
N GLY A 109 5.82 3.44 -11.30
CA GLY A 109 4.39 3.43 -11.65
C GLY A 109 4.12 2.98 -13.07
#